data_AF-A0A7S3WRB4-F1
#
_entry.id   AF-A0A7S3WRB4-F1
#
_cell.length_a   1.000
_cell.length_b   1.000
_cell.length_c   1.000
_cell.angle_alpha   90.00
_cell.angle_beta   90.00
_cell.angle_gamma   90.00
#
_symmetry.space_group_name_H-M   'P 1'
#
loop_
_entity.id
_entity.type
_entity.pdbx_description
1 polymer ?
#
loop_
_entity_poly.entity_id
_entity_poly.type
_entity_poly.pdbx_seq_one_letter_code
_entity_poly.pdbx_strand_id
1 'polypeptide(L)'
;AKNLVQVEATRSISLEPRTWLATETEHSDSPDRLWLNLSDGYIGNVSACVMHILEMRSRGKEYPLLVKLDTLSSKEPHVASCDVTRRTCTWCRDPYLVKHLEHWGIKLGGSVKRNRGDSSLDKLPCKMFGDRKFTD
;
A
#
# COMPACT_ATOMS: atom_id res chain seq x y z
N ALA A 1 10.07 -4.11 2.05
CA ALA A 1 8.89 -4.88 2.51
C ALA A 1 9.10 -5.56 3.87
N LYS A 2 10.10 -6.43 4.07
CA LYS A 2 10.28 -7.19 5.34
C LYS A 2 10.43 -6.32 6.60
N ASN A 3 10.99 -5.12 6.46
CA ASN A 3 11.20 -4.16 7.55
C ASN A 3 10.21 -2.99 7.49
N LEU A 4 9.03 -3.17 6.89
CA LEU A 4 8.01 -2.12 6.87
C LEU A 4 7.56 -1.86 8.31
N VAL A 5 7.67 -0.61 8.76
CA VAL A 5 7.18 -0.19 10.06
C VAL A 5 5.69 0.08 9.93
N GLN A 6 4.87 -0.74 10.59
CA GLN A 6 3.44 -0.48 10.72
C GLN A 6 3.17 0.13 12.10
N VAL A 7 2.49 1.28 12.14
CA VAL A 7 2.02 1.86 13.40
C VAL A 7 0.91 0.99 13.98
N GLU A 8 0.63 1.15 15.27
CA GLU A 8 -0.49 0.44 15.91
C GLU A 8 -1.79 0.71 15.14
N ALA A 9 -2.51 -0.37 14.79
CA ALA A 9 -3.75 -0.26 14.04
C ALA A 9 -4.83 0.39 14.91
N THR A 10 -5.05 1.69 14.71
CA THR A 10 -6.08 2.45 15.43
C THR A 10 -7.48 2.27 14.85
N ARG A 11 -7.57 1.73 13.62
CA ARG A 11 -8.82 1.50 12.90
C ARG A 11 -8.75 0.29 11.99
N SER A 12 -9.88 -0.37 11.80
CA SER A 12 -10.06 -1.37 10.74
C SER A 12 -10.46 -0.68 9.45
N ILE A 13 -9.73 -0.96 8.37
CA ILE A 13 -10.08 -0.47 7.03
C ILE A 13 -11.07 -1.46 6.42
N SER A 14 -12.31 -1.00 6.21
CA SER A 14 -13.31 -1.83 5.52
C SER A 14 -12.92 -2.00 4.05
N LEU A 15 -13.28 -3.14 3.47
CA LEU A 15 -13.08 -3.43 2.04
C LEU A 15 -14.09 -2.71 1.15
N GLU A 16 -15.08 -2.04 1.75
CA GLU A 16 -16.15 -1.39 1.00
C GLU A 16 -15.69 -0.03 0.45
N PRO A 17 -15.69 0.18 -0.88
CA PRO A 17 -15.20 1.42 -1.49
C PRO A 17 -15.98 2.65 -1.06
N ARG A 18 -17.24 2.48 -0.64
CA ARG A 18 -18.10 3.55 -0.12
C ARG A 18 -17.65 4.08 1.24
N THR A 19 -16.86 3.30 1.97
CA THR A 19 -16.34 3.66 3.30
C THR A 19 -14.95 4.28 3.23
N TRP A 20 -14.30 4.22 2.06
CA TRP A 20 -13.01 4.86 1.84
C TRP A 20 -13.22 6.35 1.67
N LEU A 21 -12.95 7.09 2.73
CA LEU A 21 -12.86 8.54 2.70
C LEU A 21 -11.39 8.91 2.63
N ALA A 22 -11.01 9.64 1.59
CA ALA A 22 -9.71 10.28 1.54
C ALA A 22 -9.60 11.22 2.74
N THR A 23 -8.45 11.18 3.42
CA THR A 23 -8.28 11.88 4.69
C THR A 23 -8.32 13.41 4.54
N GLU A 24 -8.15 13.92 3.31
CA GLU A 24 -8.03 15.36 3.03
C GLU A 24 -9.15 15.96 2.17
N THR A 25 -9.98 15.16 1.51
CA THR A 25 -10.96 15.69 0.55
C THR A 25 -12.40 15.43 1.01
N GLU A 26 -13.13 16.52 1.29
CA GLU A 26 -14.61 16.51 1.40
C GLU A 26 -15.29 16.09 0.08
N HIS A 27 -14.52 16.04 -1.01
CA HIS A 27 -14.93 15.47 -2.28
C HIS A 27 -14.51 13.99 -2.31
N SER A 28 -15.50 13.10 -2.41
CA SER A 28 -15.28 11.68 -2.68
C SER A 28 -14.48 11.50 -3.97
N ASP A 29 -13.15 11.43 -3.84
CA ASP A 29 -12.29 10.94 -4.91
C ASP A 29 -12.76 9.54 -5.31
N SER A 30 -12.74 9.27 -6.62
CA SER A 30 -13.14 7.96 -7.14
C SER A 30 -12.30 6.86 -6.48
N PRO A 31 -12.92 5.74 -6.02
CA PRO A 31 -12.20 4.67 -5.33
C PRO A 31 -11.08 4.04 -6.18
N ASP A 32 -11.17 4.15 -7.50
CA ASP A 32 -10.12 3.74 -8.45
C ASP A 32 -8.81 4.56 -8.32
N ARG A 33 -8.85 5.76 -7.75
CA ARG A 33 -7.67 6.62 -7.60
C ARG A 33 -7.10 6.62 -6.18
N LEU A 34 -7.72 5.87 -5.27
CA LEU A 34 -7.32 5.85 -3.86
C LEU A 34 -6.25 4.79 -3.57
N TRP A 35 -5.30 5.20 -2.76
CA TRP A 35 -4.17 4.41 -2.29
C TRP A 35 -4.16 4.43 -0.76
N LEU A 36 -3.85 3.28 -0.18
CA LEU A 36 -3.68 3.09 1.26
C LEU A 36 -2.21 2.94 1.58
N ASN A 37 -1.70 3.72 2.53
CA ASN A 37 -0.37 3.51 3.09
C ASN A 37 -0.40 2.32 4.04
N LEU A 38 0.41 1.30 3.76
CA LEU A 38 0.47 0.09 4.58
C LEU A 38 1.07 0.34 5.97
N SER A 39 1.78 1.46 6.14
CA SER A 39 2.53 1.78 7.36
C SER A 39 1.64 2.40 8.42
N ASP A 40 0.84 3.41 8.06
CA ASP A 40 0.04 4.19 9.01
C ASP A 40 -1.47 4.18 8.71
N GLY A 41 -1.86 3.58 7.58
CA GLY A 41 -3.26 3.47 7.18
C GLY A 41 -3.81 4.75 6.54
N TYR A 42 -2.97 5.71 6.17
CA TYR A 42 -3.38 6.90 5.40
C TYR A 42 -4.04 6.51 4.08
N ILE A 43 -5.18 7.14 3.77
CA ILE A 43 -5.89 6.95 2.50
C ILE A 43 -5.90 8.27 1.74
N GLY A 44 -5.45 8.24 0.49
CA GLY A 44 -5.45 9.38 -0.41
C GLY A 44 -5.06 9.02 -1.83
N ASN A 45 -5.06 10.01 -2.73
CA ASN A 45 -4.47 9.83 -4.05
C ASN A 45 -2.93 9.76 -3.97
N VAL A 46 -2.26 9.45 -5.08
CA VAL A 46 -0.79 9.33 -5.11
C VAL A 46 -0.10 10.60 -4.59
N SER A 47 -0.59 11.78 -4.97
CA SER A 47 -0.01 13.06 -4.55
C SER A 47 -0.10 13.27 -3.03
N ALA A 48 -1.29 13.05 -2.46
CA ALA A 48 -1.57 13.15 -1.03
C ALA A 48 -0.73 12.12 -0.24
N CYS A 49 -0.65 10.88 -0.73
CA CYS A 49 0.22 9.87 -0.13
C CYS A 49 1.70 10.29 -0.17
N VAL A 50 2.20 10.83 -1.28
CA VAL A 50 3.59 11.31 -1.38
C VAL A 50 3.85 12.46 -0.39
N MET A 51 2.94 13.42 -0.27
CA MET A 51 3.03 14.51 0.71
C MET A 51 3.02 13.98 2.15
N HIS A 52 2.15 13.02 2.44
CA HIS A 52 2.09 12.37 3.75
C HIS A 52 3.39 11.62 4.08
N ILE A 53 3.95 10.86 3.13
CA ILE A 53 5.21 10.15 3.32
C ILE A 53 6.36 11.14 3.53
N LEU A 54 6.37 12.28 2.82
CA LEU A 54 7.34 13.36 3.03
C LEU A 54 7.24 13.92 4.45
N GLU A 55 6.02 14.18 4.94
CA GLU A 55 5.80 14.65 6.29
C GLU A 55 6.30 13.62 7.32
N MET A 56 5.93 12.36 7.15
CA MET A 56 6.35 11.30 8.07
C MET A 56 7.87 11.09 8.05
N ARG A 57 8.50 11.24 6.89
CA ARG A 57 9.96 11.22 6.75
C ARG A 57 10.63 12.36 7.50
N SER A 58 10.04 13.57 7.50
CA SER A 58 10.54 14.69 8.30
C SER A 58 10.49 14.41 9.81
N ARG A 59 9.56 13.55 10.23
CA ARG A 59 9.41 13.05 11.60
C ARG A 59 10.26 11.81 11.90
N GLY A 60 11.15 11.41 10.97
CA GLY A 60 12.02 10.24 11.12
C GLY A 60 11.35 8.89 10.86
N LYS A 61 10.18 8.87 10.19
CA LYS A 61 9.44 7.65 9.86
C LYS A 61 9.44 7.38 8.36
N GLU A 62 9.66 6.14 7.95
CA GLU A 62 9.72 5.77 6.53
C GLU A 62 8.54 4.89 6.13
N TYR A 63 7.62 5.45 5.35
CA TYR A 63 6.39 4.77 4.92
C TYR A 63 6.29 4.58 3.40
N PRO A 64 7.24 3.89 2.76
CA PRO A 64 7.38 3.92 1.30
C PRO A 64 6.33 3.09 0.54
N LEU A 65 5.53 2.27 1.20
CA LEU A 65 4.65 1.30 0.53
C LEU A 65 3.18 1.71 0.56
N LEU A 66 2.58 1.74 -0.61
CA LEU A 66 1.17 2.00 -0.85
C LEU A 66 0.51 0.80 -1.53
N VAL A 67 -0.77 0.56 -1.24
CA VAL A 67 -1.60 -0.44 -1.94
C VAL A 67 -2.80 0.25 -2.58
N LYS A 68 -3.14 -0.13 -3.81
CA LYS A 68 -4.28 0.45 -4.53
C LYS A 68 -5.59 -0.17 -4.02
N LEU A 69 -6.48 0.65 -3.49
CA LEU A 69 -7.68 0.19 -2.80
C LEU A 69 -8.65 -0.55 -3.73
N ASP A 70 -8.90 -0.03 -4.93
CA ASP A 70 -9.75 -0.67 -5.95
C ASP A 70 -9.35 -2.12 -6.27
N THR A 71 -8.06 -2.43 -6.15
CA THR A 71 -7.51 -3.74 -6.47
C THR A 71 -7.53 -4.72 -5.30
N LEU A 72 -7.99 -4.30 -4.11
CA LEU A 72 -8.10 -5.18 -2.93
C LEU A 72 -9.12 -6.30 -3.12
N SER A 73 -10.10 -6.13 -4.00
CA SER A 73 -11.02 -7.21 -4.36
C SER A 73 -10.36 -8.28 -5.26
N SER A 74 -9.18 -8.01 -5.82
CA SER A 74 -8.43 -8.97 -6.63
C SER A 74 -7.55 -9.87 -5.74
N LYS A 75 -7.22 -11.07 -6.25
CA LYS A 75 -6.32 -12.01 -5.55
C LYS A 75 -4.91 -11.46 -5.32
N GLU A 76 -4.47 -10.57 -6.19
CA GLU A 76 -3.17 -9.91 -6.13
C GLU A 76 -3.39 -8.39 -6.18
N PRO A 77 -3.54 -7.73 -5.01
CA PRO A 77 -3.67 -6.29 -4.97
C PRO A 77 -2.39 -5.64 -5.51
N HIS A 78 -2.56 -4.52 -6.20
CA HIS A 78 -1.43 -3.79 -6.71
C HIS A 78 -0.79 -2.95 -5.61
N VAL A 79 0.51 -3.16 -5.40
CA VAL A 79 1.33 -2.42 -4.45
C VAL A 79 2.28 -1.51 -5.23
N ALA A 80 2.51 -0.31 -4.73
CA ALA A 80 3.50 0.60 -5.27
C ALA A 80 4.44 1.09 -4.14
N SER A 81 5.71 1.26 -4.50
CA SER A 81 6.67 1.95 -3.67
C SER A 81 6.76 3.40 -4.14
N CYS A 82 6.53 4.33 -3.24
CA CYS A 82 6.65 5.75 -3.50
C CYS A 82 8.06 6.25 -3.20
N ASP A 83 8.67 6.86 -4.21
CA ASP A 83 9.92 7.59 -4.12
C ASP A 83 9.59 9.07 -3.91
N VAL A 84 9.76 9.54 -2.67
CA VAL A 84 9.49 10.93 -2.31
C VAL A 84 10.49 11.91 -2.89
N THR A 85 11.72 11.48 -3.19
CA THR A 85 12.73 12.33 -3.83
C THR A 85 12.33 12.64 -5.27
N ARG A 86 11.75 11.66 -5.97
CA ARG A 86 11.25 11.83 -7.34
C ARG A 86 9.77 12.18 -7.42
N ARG A 87 9.06 12.18 -6.28
CA ARG A 87 7.59 12.30 -6.17
C ARG A 87 6.85 11.36 -7.12
N THR A 88 7.36 10.15 -7.29
CA THR A 88 6.78 9.14 -8.18
C THR A 88 6.59 7.83 -7.47
N CYS A 89 5.49 7.14 -7.78
CA CYS A 89 5.22 5.80 -7.30
C CYS A 89 5.52 4.78 -8.40
N THR A 90 6.17 3.67 -8.03
CA THR A 90 6.53 2.57 -8.94
C THR A 90 5.91 1.27 -8.45
N TRP A 91 5.29 0.50 -9.35
CA TRP A 91 4.74 -0.80 -8.99
C TRP A 91 5.80 -1.71 -8.38
N CYS A 92 5.43 -2.34 -7.27
CA CYS A 92 6.25 -3.31 -6.59
C CYS A 92 5.39 -4.51 -6.15
N ARG A 93 6.07 -5.62 -5.83
CA ARG A 93 5.44 -6.75 -5.18
C ARG A 93 5.85 -6.76 -3.73
N ASP A 94 4.88 -6.95 -2.85
CA ASP A 94 5.10 -7.15 -1.44
C ASP A 94 4.83 -8.62 -1.07
N PRO A 95 5.87 -9.42 -0.77
CA PRO A 95 5.68 -10.81 -0.38
C PRO A 95 4.99 -10.97 0.99
N TYR A 96 4.88 -9.89 1.78
CA TYR A 96 4.20 -9.88 3.07
C TYR A 96 2.86 -9.13 3.05
N LEU A 97 2.32 -8.86 1.85
CA LEU A 97 1.12 -8.06 1.66
C LEU A 97 -0.08 -8.53 2.48
N VAL A 98 -0.33 -9.84 2.48
CA VAL A 98 -1.43 -10.42 3.25
C VAL A 98 -1.30 -10.05 4.73
N LYS A 99 -0.10 -10.21 5.30
CA LYS A 99 0.16 -9.90 6.71
C LYS A 99 0.00 -8.41 7.00
N HIS A 100 0.49 -7.55 6.11
CA HIS A 100 0.35 -6.10 6.26
C HIS A 100 -1.10 -5.64 6.16
N LEU A 101 -1.92 -6.28 5.30
CA LEU A 101 -3.35 -5.99 5.17
C LEU A 101 -4.15 -6.52 6.37
N GLU A 102 -3.81 -7.70 6.87
CA GLU A 102 -4.44 -8.28 8.06
C GLU A 102 -4.25 -7.39 9.30
N HIS A 103 -3.11 -6.69 9.39
CA HIS A 103 -2.86 -5.67 10.44
C HIS A 103 -3.94 -4.57 10.45
N TRP A 104 -4.43 -4.20 9.27
CA TRP A 104 -5.50 -3.20 9.10
C TRP A 104 -6.91 -3.82 9.11
N GLY A 105 -7.04 -5.10 9.45
CA GLY A 105 -8.31 -5.82 9.44
C GLY A 105 -8.81 -6.21 8.04
N ILE A 106 -7.98 -6.03 7.00
CA ILE A 106 -8.33 -6.39 5.62
C ILE A 106 -7.99 -7.87 5.40
N LYS A 107 -9.02 -8.70 5.21
CA LYS A 107 -8.85 -10.11 4.82
C LYS A 107 -9.07 -10.25 3.32
N LEU A 108 -7.99 -10.48 2.58
CA LEU A 108 -8.12 -10.85 1.16
C LEU A 108 -8.86 -12.19 1.07
N GLY A 109 -9.98 -12.20 0.35
CA GLY A 109 -10.80 -13.38 0.13
C GLY A 109 -10.08 -14.41 -0.74
N GLY A 110 -9.24 -15.23 -0.13
CA GLY A 110 -8.50 -16.26 -0.85
C GLY A 110 -7.61 -17.07 0.09
N SER A 111 -8.12 -18.19 0.57
CA SER A 111 -7.31 -19.29 1.11
C SER A 111 -6.35 -19.78 0.02
N VAL A 112 -5.18 -19.16 -0.12
CA VAL A 112 -4.05 -19.80 -0.78
C VAL A 112 -3.42 -20.72 0.26
N LYS A 113 -3.72 -22.01 0.10
CA LYS A 113 -2.94 -23.08 0.71
C LYS A 113 -1.47 -22.83 0.35
N ARG A 114 -0.68 -22.46 1.37
CA ARG A 114 0.77 -22.37 1.26
C ARG A 114 1.30 -23.73 0.82
N ASN A 115 1.64 -23.89 -0.46
CA ASN A 115 2.56 -24.94 -0.84
C ASN A 115 3.92 -24.56 -0.26
N ARG A 116 4.30 -25.25 0.82
CA ARG A 116 5.70 -25.32 1.25
C ARG A 116 6.50 -25.87 0.08
N GLY A 117 7.46 -25.10 -0.40
CA GLY A 117 8.43 -25.56 -1.40
C GLY A 117 8.79 -24.44 -2.36
N ASP A 118 9.56 -23.47 -1.88
CA ASP A 118 10.75 -22.97 -2.59
C ASP A 118 11.42 -21.88 -1.73
N SER A 119 12.54 -22.23 -1.12
CA SER A 119 13.32 -21.36 -0.22
C SER A 119 14.33 -20.49 -0.98
N SER A 120 13.95 -19.95 -2.16
CA SER A 120 14.89 -19.17 -2.99
C SER A 120 14.42 -17.75 -3.35
N LEU A 121 13.27 -17.30 -2.85
CA LEU A 121 12.69 -15.97 -3.15
C LEU A 121 12.84 -14.93 -2.02
N ASP A 122 13.47 -15.27 -0.89
CA ASP A 122 13.71 -14.35 0.23
C ASP A 122 14.77 -13.26 -0.04
N LYS A 123 15.39 -13.25 -1.24
CA LYS A 123 16.50 -12.34 -1.60
C LYS A 123 16.23 -11.37 -2.74
N LEU A 124 14.98 -11.14 -3.14
CA LEU A 124 14.70 -10.16 -4.18
C LEU A 124 14.22 -8.83 -3.56
N PRO A 125 15.01 -7.73 -3.63
CA PRO A 125 14.45 -6.41 -3.39
C PRO A 125 13.29 -6.20 -4.37
N CYS A 126 12.27 -5.46 -3.92
CA CYS A 126 11.08 -5.10 -4.70
C CYS A 126 11.42 -4.90 -6.19
N LYS A 127 11.17 -5.92 -7.03
CA LYS A 127 11.56 -5.89 -8.45
C LYS A 127 10.62 -4.92 -9.14
N MET A 128 11.12 -3.71 -9.43
CA MET A 128 10.39 -2.66 -10.15
C MET A 128 9.89 -3.26 -11.47
N PHE A 129 8.57 -3.35 -11.62
CA PHE A 129 7.97 -3.92 -12.83
C PHE A 129 7.82 -2.84 -13.90
N GLY A 130 8.93 -2.57 -14.60
CA GLY A 130 8.97 -1.65 -15.74
C GLY A 130 8.71 -0.18 -15.38
N ASP A 131 9.30 0.71 -16.15
CA ASP A 131 9.32 2.17 -15.96
C ASP A 131 7.95 2.87 -16.14
N ARG A 132 6.83 2.23 -15.77
CA ARG A 132 5.53 2.90 -15.65
C ARG A 132 5.48 3.66 -14.33
N LYS A 133 6.05 4.85 -14.37
CA LYS A 133 5.89 5.87 -13.34
C LYS A 133 4.52 6.50 -13.51
N PHE A 134 3.76 6.59 -12.42
CA PHE A 134 2.52 7.36 -12.41
C PHE A 134 2.88 8.74 -11.88
N THR A 135 2.75 9.73 -12.75
CA THR A 135 2.60 11.14 -12.41
C THR A 135 1.15 11.47 -12.71
N ASP A 136 0.46 12.14 -11.79
CA ASP A 136 -0.80 12.81 -12.11
C ASP A 136 -0.61 13.73 -13.33
#